data_AF-A0A5P8P122-F1
#
_entry.id   AF-A0A5P8P122-F1
#
_cell.length_a   1.000
_cell.length_b   1.000
_cell.length_c   1.000
_cell.angle_alpha   90.00
_cell.angle_beta   90.00
_cell.angle_gamma   90.00
#
_symmetry.space_group_name_H-M   'P 1'
#
loop_
_entity.id
_entity.type
_entity.pdbx_description
1 polymer ?
#
loop_
_entity_poly.entity_id
_entity_poly.type
_entity_poly.pdbx_seq_one_letter_code
_entity_poly.pdbx_strand_id
1 'polypeptide(L)'
;MQRSISHKKSLAPFIYVVLFVLYEGLSSIYLFLPPLLGVLFFLFIQAFRKEDLLAIILVVFSILVFESEKGYLLFTTVIYFALTLKLILPKIEQNFNCKVCVNISIVLLAYIGFYFFTSVLSSIFLLPMPAINYYVIYYIVIEFLIVSAL
;
A
#
# COMPACT_ATOMS: atom_id res chain seq x y z
N MET A 1 -13.85 -33.11 -22.56
CA MET A 1 -12.77 -32.37 -23.27
C MET A 1 -12.98 -30.90 -22.97
N GLN A 2 -12.11 -30.11 -22.34
CA GLN A 2 -10.70 -30.19 -22.03
C GLN A 2 -10.54 -29.40 -20.71
N ARG A 3 -10.11 -30.05 -19.62
CA ARG A 3 -9.93 -29.43 -18.30
C ARG A 3 -8.63 -28.62 -18.36
N SER A 4 -8.73 -27.32 -18.67
CA SER A 4 -7.55 -26.46 -18.75
C SER A 4 -6.93 -26.35 -17.36
N ILE A 5 -5.68 -26.79 -17.28
CA ILE A 5 -4.82 -26.77 -16.10
C ILE A 5 -4.45 -25.29 -15.87
N SER A 6 -5.31 -24.57 -15.14
CA SER A 6 -5.14 -23.14 -14.82
C SER A 6 -4.52 -22.94 -13.44
N HIS A 7 -3.46 -23.70 -13.10
CA HIS A 7 -2.80 -23.65 -11.79
C HIS A 7 -1.28 -23.45 -11.86
N LYS A 8 -0.74 -22.87 -12.94
CA LYS A 8 0.72 -22.65 -13.04
C LYS A 8 1.26 -21.38 -12.38
N LYS A 9 0.41 -20.45 -11.91
CA LYS A 9 0.85 -19.18 -11.28
C LYS A 9 0.38 -18.96 -9.83
N SER A 10 -0.17 -19.99 -9.17
CA SER A 10 -0.77 -19.83 -7.83
C SER A 10 0.24 -19.59 -6.70
N LEU A 11 1.52 -19.95 -6.88
CA LEU A 11 2.55 -19.85 -5.82
C LEU A 11 3.35 -18.55 -5.84
N ALA A 12 3.38 -17.85 -6.97
CA ALA A 12 4.09 -16.57 -7.10
C ALA A 12 3.69 -15.52 -6.03
N PRO A 13 2.39 -15.28 -5.74
CA PRO A 13 2.01 -14.24 -4.78
C PRO A 13 2.43 -14.58 -3.34
N PHE A 14 2.50 -15.85 -2.96
CA PHE A 14 3.01 -16.26 -1.64
C PHE A 14 4.50 -15.96 -1.47
N ILE A 15 5.30 -16.18 -2.52
CA ILE A 15 6.73 -15.87 -2.50
C ILE A 15 6.94 -14.35 -2.33
N TYR A 16 6.12 -13.53 -3.00
CA TYR A 16 6.17 -12.07 -2.82
C TYR A 16 5.85 -11.63 -1.40
N VAL A 17 4.89 -12.27 -0.72
CA VAL A 17 4.59 -11.96 0.69
C VAL A 17 5.77 -12.32 1.58
N VAL A 18 6.38 -13.49 1.40
CA VAL A 18 7.57 -13.88 2.21
C VAL A 18 8.72 -12.88 2.00
N LEU A 19 8.99 -12.51 0.75
CA LEU A 19 10.00 -11.49 0.44
C LEU A 19 9.64 -10.13 1.04
N PHE A 20 8.36 -9.75 1.03
CA PHE A 20 7.89 -8.50 1.63
C PHE A 20 8.10 -8.49 3.15
N VAL A 21 7.79 -9.58 3.85
CA VAL A 21 8.03 -9.69 5.30
C VAL A 21 9.51 -9.54 5.64
N LEU A 22 10.39 -10.22 4.88
CA LEU A 22 11.84 -10.08 5.06
C LEU A 22 12.29 -8.65 4.77
N TYR A 23 11.77 -8.05 3.70
CA TYR A 23 12.08 -6.68 3.31
C TYR A 23 11.65 -5.66 4.37
N GLU A 24 10.45 -5.77 4.94
CA GLU A 24 9.98 -4.89 6.01
C GLU A 24 10.86 -4.98 7.25
N GLY A 25 11.29 -6.19 7.62
CA GLY A 25 12.25 -6.39 8.70
C GLY A 25 13.59 -5.66 8.44
N LEU A 26 14.09 -5.70 7.20
CA LEU A 26 15.28 -4.92 6.81
C LEU A 26 15.02 -3.41 6.79
N SER A 27 13.84 -2.98 6.31
CA SER A 27 13.40 -1.58 6.27
C SER A 27 13.27 -0.94 7.65
N SER A 28 12.94 -1.75 8.67
CA SER A 28 12.95 -1.31 10.06
C SER A 28 14.36 -0.93 10.56
N ILE A 29 15.39 -1.62 10.08
CA ILE A 29 16.80 -1.40 10.45
C ILE A 29 17.44 -0.30 9.60
N TYR A 30 17.16 -0.31 8.30
CA TYR A 30 17.74 0.62 7.33
C TYR A 30 16.74 1.69 6.92
N LEU A 31 16.91 2.89 7.47
CA LEU A 31 16.10 4.07 7.13
C LEU A 31 16.14 4.47 5.65
N PHE A 32 17.05 3.91 4.85
CA PHE A 32 17.12 4.16 3.41
C PHE A 32 16.06 3.39 2.62
N LEU A 33 15.59 2.26 3.13
CA LEU A 33 14.61 1.43 2.43
C LEU A 33 13.20 2.00 2.60
N PRO A 34 12.46 2.26 1.52
CA PRO A 34 11.08 2.72 1.62
C PRO A 34 10.17 1.61 2.15
N PRO A 35 9.12 1.92 2.94
CA PRO A 35 8.17 0.94 3.47
C PRO A 35 7.18 0.35 2.44
N LEU A 36 7.32 0.66 1.15
CA LEU A 36 6.50 0.15 0.05
C LEU A 36 4.98 0.39 0.22
N LEU A 37 4.59 1.39 1.00
CA LEU A 37 3.19 1.65 1.35
C LEU A 37 2.35 2.03 0.12
N GLY A 38 2.89 2.86 -0.77
CA GLY A 38 2.28 3.22 -2.04
C GLY A 38 2.18 2.04 -3.01
N VAL A 39 3.17 1.14 -3.00
CA VAL A 39 3.11 -0.11 -3.78
C VAL A 39 2.02 -1.03 -3.24
N LEU A 40 1.92 -1.20 -1.92
CA LEU A 40 0.84 -1.95 -1.28
C LEU A 40 -0.53 -1.36 -1.63
N PHE A 41 -0.66 -0.03 -1.61
CA PHE A 41 -1.91 0.63 -1.98
C PHE A 41 -2.27 0.39 -3.45
N PHE A 42 -1.30 0.47 -4.35
CA PHE A 42 -1.51 0.17 -5.77
C PHE A 42 -1.93 -1.29 -6.00
N LEU A 43 -1.25 -2.24 -5.35
CA LEU A 43 -1.59 -3.66 -5.40
C LEU A 43 -2.98 -3.93 -4.82
N PHE A 44 -3.37 -3.24 -3.75
CA PHE A 44 -4.70 -3.31 -3.15
C PHE A 44 -5.78 -2.86 -4.15
N ILE A 45 -5.58 -1.73 -4.81
CA ILE A 45 -6.48 -1.24 -5.87
C ILE A 45 -6.60 -2.28 -7.00
N GLN A 46 -5.46 -2.81 -7.46
CA GLN A 46 -5.45 -3.79 -8.54
C GLN A 46 -6.16 -5.10 -8.16
N ALA A 47 -5.95 -5.59 -6.93
CA ALA A 47 -6.59 -6.80 -6.42
C ALA A 47 -8.11 -6.62 -6.32
N PHE A 48 -8.58 -5.46 -5.86
CA PHE A 48 -10.01 -5.12 -5.84
C PHE A 48 -10.61 -5.04 -7.25
N ARG A 49 -9.92 -4.43 -8.21
CA ARG A 49 -10.39 -4.32 -9.59
C ARG A 49 -10.47 -5.67 -10.32
N LYS A 50 -9.60 -6.61 -9.97
CA LYS A 50 -9.57 -7.97 -10.54
C LYS A 50 -10.51 -8.94 -9.81
N GLU A 51 -11.17 -8.50 -8.74
CA GLU A 51 -12.01 -9.32 -7.85
C GLU A 51 -11.28 -10.58 -7.33
N ASP A 52 -9.95 -10.52 -7.22
CA ASP A 52 -9.14 -11.66 -6.81
C ASP A 52 -9.03 -11.70 -5.29
N LEU A 53 -9.92 -12.50 -4.67
CA LEU A 53 -9.99 -12.65 -3.22
C LEU A 53 -8.67 -13.11 -2.60
N LEU A 54 -7.90 -13.97 -3.28
CA LEU A 54 -6.62 -14.44 -2.75
C LEU A 54 -5.59 -13.30 -2.72
N ALA A 55 -5.52 -12.50 -3.79
CA ALA A 55 -4.64 -11.34 -3.82
C ALA A 55 -5.02 -10.30 -2.75
N ILE A 56 -6.32 -10.05 -2.54
CA ILE A 56 -6.80 -9.15 -1.49
C ILE A 56 -6.35 -9.63 -0.11
N ILE A 57 -6.56 -10.92 0.21
CA ILE A 57 -6.16 -11.50 1.50
C ILE A 57 -4.66 -11.37 1.72
N LEU A 58 -3.84 -11.65 0.70
CA LEU A 58 -2.39 -11.55 0.80
C LEU A 58 -1.90 -10.11 0.96
N VAL A 59 -2.51 -9.14 0.27
CA VAL A 59 -2.18 -7.72 0.43
C VAL A 59 -2.61 -7.24 1.82
N VAL A 60 -3.79 -7.60 2.30
CA VAL A 60 -4.24 -7.27 3.67
C VAL A 60 -3.29 -7.86 4.71
N PHE A 61 -2.85 -9.10 4.54
CA PHE A 61 -1.85 -9.71 5.42
C PHE A 61 -0.54 -8.91 5.42
N SER A 62 -0.07 -8.49 4.24
CA SER A 62 1.15 -7.68 4.11
C SER A 62 1.00 -6.31 4.80
N ILE A 63 -0.18 -5.69 4.71
CA ILE A 63 -0.48 -4.43 5.42
C ILE A 63 -0.44 -4.64 6.95
N LEU A 64 -0.98 -5.75 7.45
CA LEU A 64 -0.94 -6.05 8.89
C LEU A 64 0.49 -6.24 9.41
N VAL A 65 1.36 -6.88 8.61
CA VAL A 65 2.79 -6.99 8.94
C VAL A 65 3.44 -5.61 9.00
N PHE A 66 3.19 -4.75 8.02
CA PHE A 66 3.68 -3.37 7.99
C PHE A 66 3.23 -2.58 9.23
N GLU A 67 1.95 -2.67 9.61
CA GLU A 67 1.43 -1.99 10.81
C GLU A 67 2.10 -2.47 12.09
N SER A 68 2.32 -3.78 12.19
CA SER A 68 2.99 -4.40 13.34
C SER A 68 4.45 -3.97 13.46
N GLU A 69 5.18 -3.89 12.36
CA GLU A 69 6.61 -3.50 12.34
C GLU A 69 6.79 -2.00 12.66
N LYS A 70 5.92 -1.13 12.12
CA LYS A 70 6.02 0.32 12.34
C LYS A 70 5.30 0.82 13.61
N GLY A 71 4.61 -0.07 14.32
CA GLY A 71 3.90 0.26 15.57
C GLY A 71 2.63 1.08 15.37
N TYR A 72 2.00 0.99 14.20
CA TYR A 72 0.69 1.62 13.96
C TYR A 72 -0.43 0.77 14.57
N LEU A 73 -1.58 1.41 14.82
CA LEU A 73 -2.76 0.70 15.31
C LEU A 73 -3.26 -0.27 14.23
N LEU A 74 -3.58 -1.50 14.61
CA LEU A 74 -3.96 -2.55 13.66
C LEU A 74 -5.24 -2.18 12.90
N PHE A 75 -5.30 -2.54 11.61
CA PHE A 75 -6.40 -2.29 10.66
C PHE A 75 -6.60 -0.83 10.24
N THR A 76 -5.86 0.11 10.80
CA THR A 76 -6.02 1.55 10.50
C THR A 76 -5.75 1.84 9.02
N THR A 77 -4.69 1.24 8.49
CA THR A 77 -4.24 1.35 7.09
C THR A 77 -5.20 0.66 6.15
N VAL A 78 -5.75 -0.49 6.54
CA VAL A 78 -6.76 -1.22 5.76
C VAL A 78 -8.04 -0.39 5.63
N ILE A 79 -8.52 0.19 6.73
CA ILE A 79 -9.69 1.08 6.73
C ILE A 79 -9.42 2.30 5.85
N TYR A 80 -8.24 2.90 5.99
CA TYR A 80 -7.82 4.03 5.18
C TYR A 80 -7.81 3.70 3.67
N PHE A 81 -7.23 2.55 3.27
CA PHE A 81 -7.21 2.11 1.88
C PHE A 81 -8.62 1.82 1.33
N ALA A 82 -9.50 1.23 2.14
CA ALA A 82 -10.88 0.99 1.74
C ALA A 82 -11.66 2.31 1.52
N LEU A 83 -11.49 3.30 2.41
CA LEU A 83 -12.13 4.61 2.30
C LEU A 83 -11.63 5.38 1.07
N THR A 84 -10.31 5.41 0.87
CA THR A 84 -9.70 6.11 -0.26
C THR A 84 -10.05 5.48 -1.60
N LEU A 85 -10.09 4.14 -1.68
CA LEU A 85 -10.52 3.41 -2.88
C LEU A 85 -11.97 3.73 -3.26
N LYS A 86 -12.88 3.84 -2.28
CA LYS A 86 -14.30 4.09 -2.55
C LYS A 86 -14.61 5.57 -2.83
N LEU A 87 -13.97 6.51 -2.13
CA LEU A 87 -14.35 7.93 -2.16
C LEU A 87 -13.46 8.78 -3.08
N ILE A 88 -12.16 8.50 -3.10
CA ILE A 88 -11.15 9.42 -3.66
C ILE A 88 -10.70 8.92 -5.04
N LEU A 89 -10.43 7.61 -5.17
CA LEU A 89 -10.00 7.01 -6.43
C LEU A 89 -10.92 7.32 -7.63
N PRO A 90 -12.27 7.17 -7.57
CA PRO A 90 -13.12 7.47 -8.72
C PRO A 90 -13.07 8.95 -9.12
N LYS A 91 -12.87 9.87 -8.16
CA LYS A 91 -12.72 11.30 -8.44
C LYS A 91 -11.38 11.60 -9.12
N ILE A 92 -10.32 10.91 -8.72
CA ILE A 92 -9.00 11.03 -9.36
C ILE A 92 -9.06 10.51 -10.79
N GLU A 93 -9.61 9.32 -11.01
CA GLU A 93 -9.72 8.74 -12.36
C GLU A 93 -10.62 9.57 -13.29
N GLN A 94 -11.66 10.24 -12.76
CA GLN A 94 -12.51 11.12 -13.55
C GLN A 94 -11.81 12.46 -13.91
N ASN A 95 -11.00 13.01 -13.01
CA ASN A 95 -10.38 14.31 -13.19
C ASN A 95 -9.05 14.25 -13.96
N PHE A 96 -8.34 13.12 -13.89
CA PHE A 96 -7.05 12.93 -14.54
C PHE A 96 -7.13 11.90 -15.67
N ASN A 97 -6.86 12.35 -16.89
CA ASN A 97 -6.89 11.49 -18.07
C ASN A 97 -5.55 10.75 -18.32
N CYS A 98 -4.48 11.13 -17.61
CA CYS A 98 -3.15 10.55 -17.79
C CYS A 98 -2.86 9.46 -16.75
N LYS A 99 -2.50 8.25 -17.22
CA LYS A 99 -2.16 7.10 -16.37
C LYS A 99 -1.03 7.41 -15.38
N VAL A 100 0.01 8.14 -15.82
CA VAL A 100 1.14 8.53 -14.97
C VAL A 100 0.68 9.47 -13.86
N CYS A 101 -0.19 10.43 -14.16
CA CYS A 101 -0.73 11.36 -13.17
C CYS A 101 -1.60 10.65 -12.12
N VAL A 102 -2.36 9.64 -12.53
CA VAL A 102 -3.13 8.80 -11.60
C VAL A 102 -2.19 8.03 -10.67
N ASN A 103 -1.13 7.40 -11.22
CA ASN A 103 -0.14 6.68 -10.40
C ASN A 103 0.59 7.59 -9.40
N ILE A 104 1.00 8.79 -9.80
CA ILE A 104 1.58 9.79 -8.88
C ILE A 104 0.59 10.12 -7.77
N SER A 105 -0.66 10.37 -8.14
CA SER A 105 -1.70 10.75 -7.19
C SER A 105 -1.98 9.62 -6.19
N ILE A 106 -1.94 8.36 -6.63
CA ILE A 106 -2.08 7.17 -5.77
C ILE A 106 -0.94 7.13 -4.75
N VAL A 107 0.32 7.27 -5.18
CA VAL A 107 1.48 7.23 -4.26
C VAL A 107 1.46 8.40 -3.28
N LEU A 108 1.14 9.61 -3.75
CA LEU A 108 0.99 10.78 -2.89
C LEU A 108 -0.12 10.59 -1.86
N LEU A 109 -1.27 10.05 -2.28
CA LEU A 109 -2.40 9.79 -1.39
C LEU A 109 -1.99 8.76 -0.32
N ALA A 110 -1.32 7.69 -0.74
CA ALA A 110 -0.86 6.64 0.15
C ALA A 110 0.01 7.20 1.28
N TYR A 111 0.94 8.13 0.99
CA TYR A 111 1.80 8.72 2.03
C TYR A 111 1.17 9.90 2.77
N ILE A 112 0.82 10.96 2.05
CA ILE A 112 0.35 12.21 2.64
C ILE A 112 -1.02 12.00 3.27
N GLY A 113 -1.90 11.30 2.56
CA GLY A 113 -3.25 11.04 3.04
C GLY A 113 -3.27 10.06 4.22
N PHE A 114 -2.40 9.05 4.24
CA PHE A 114 -2.27 8.17 5.41
C PHE A 114 -1.73 8.92 6.61
N TYR A 115 -0.70 9.75 6.43
CA TYR A 115 -0.18 10.58 7.52
C TYR A 115 -1.25 11.50 8.12
N PHE A 116 -2.06 12.13 7.26
CA PHE A 116 -3.18 12.95 7.69
C PHE A 116 -4.22 12.13 8.48
N PHE A 117 -4.59 10.95 7.97
CA PHE A 117 -5.54 10.06 8.64
C PHE A 117 -5.03 9.60 10.02
N THR A 118 -3.78 9.18 10.09
CA THR A 118 -3.15 8.73 11.34
C THR A 118 -3.00 9.87 12.33
N SER A 119 -2.75 11.11 11.89
CA SER A 119 -2.71 12.29 12.76
C SER A 119 -4.07 12.60 13.40
N VAL A 120 -5.16 12.46 12.63
CA VAL A 120 -6.53 12.60 13.14
C VAL A 120 -6.83 11.52 14.16
N LEU A 121 -6.49 10.26 13.86
CA LEU A 121 -6.67 9.14 14.80
C LEU A 121 -5.86 9.35 16.08
N SER A 122 -4.61 9.78 15.96
CA SER A 122 -3.72 10.03 17.09
C SER A 122 -4.29 11.06 18.05
N SER A 123 -4.97 12.08 17.51
CA SER A 123 -5.65 13.11 18.30
C SER A 123 -6.87 12.59 19.05
N ILE A 124 -7.60 11.61 18.48
CA ILE A 124 -8.77 10.98 19.09
C ILE A 124 -8.34 9.99 20.19
N PHE A 125 -7.27 9.23 19.93
CA PHE A 125 -6.81 8.15 20.80
C PHE A 125 -5.67 8.56 21.77
N LEU A 126 -5.27 9.84 21.79
CA LEU A 126 -4.17 10.37 22.62
C LEU A 126 -2.84 9.62 22.40
N LEU A 127 -2.58 9.19 21.17
CA LEU A 127 -1.34 8.50 20.77
C LEU A 127 -0.24 9.53 20.43
N PRO A 128 1.05 9.14 20.49
CA PRO A 128 2.13 10.01 20.05
C PRO A 128 1.98 10.34 18.55
N MET A 129 2.07 11.63 18.21
CA MET A 129 1.99 12.09 16.83
C MET A 129 3.14 11.49 16.00
N PRO A 130 2.85 10.98 14.79
CA PRO A 130 3.89 10.52 13.88
C PRO A 130 4.79 11.70 13.47
N ALA A 131 6.11 11.53 13.48
CA ALA A 131 7.04 12.57 13.03
C ALA A 131 7.25 12.49 11.51
N ILE A 132 7.08 13.62 10.80
CA ILE A 132 7.47 13.71 9.39
C ILE A 132 8.97 13.93 9.32
N ASN A 133 9.69 12.97 8.73
CA ASN A 133 11.10 13.11 8.41
C ASN A 133 11.28 13.37 6.90
N TYR A 134 12.39 14.01 6.51
CA TYR A 134 12.70 14.31 5.12
C TYR A 134 12.76 13.04 4.23
N TYR A 135 13.07 11.90 4.84
CA TYR A 135 13.04 10.59 4.19
C TYR A 135 11.68 10.22 3.58
N VAL A 136 10.56 10.78 4.07
CA VAL A 136 9.23 10.53 3.50
C VAL A 136 9.15 11.01 2.05
N ILE A 137 9.74 12.17 1.76
CA ILE A 137 9.76 12.72 0.38
C ILE A 137 10.58 11.79 -0.52
N TYR A 138 11.71 11.30 -0.01
CA TYR A 138 12.56 10.35 -0.72
C TYR A 138 11.82 9.04 -1.05
N TYR A 139 11.06 8.48 -0.10
CA TYR A 139 10.28 7.27 -0.33
C TYR A 139 9.17 7.46 -1.37
N ILE A 140 8.49 8.62 -1.38
CA ILE A 140 7.47 8.94 -2.38
C ILE A 140 8.08 8.88 -3.79
N VAL A 141 9.28 9.43 -3.99
CA VAL A 141 9.94 9.44 -5.31
C VAL A 141 10.30 8.03 -5.75
N ILE A 142 10.89 7.21 -4.87
CA ILE A 142 11.26 5.83 -5.21
C ILE A 142 10.04 5.00 -5.51
N GLU A 143 9.03 5.06 -4.67
CA GLU A 143 7.83 4.25 -4.87
C GLU A 143 7.04 4.67 -6.08
N PHE A 144 7.05 5.95 -6.42
CA PHE A 144 6.52 6.40 -7.69
C PHE A 144 7.22 5.73 -8.88
N LEU A 145 8.56 5.64 -8.88
CA LEU A 145 9.29 4.94 -9.93
C LEU A 145 8.92 3.45 -9.98
N ILE A 146 8.77 2.79 -8.82
CA ILE A 146 8.38 1.38 -8.74
C ILE A 146 6.97 1.19 -9.31
N VAL A 147 5.99 1.99 -8.88
CA VAL A 147 4.59 1.91 -9.34
C VAL A 147 4.48 2.25 -10.82
N SER A 148 5.29 3.19 -11.33
CA SER A 148 5.28 3.52 -12.76
C SER A 148 5.90 2.43 -13.63
N ALA A 149 6.74 1.55 -13.07
CA ALA A 149 7.32 0.41 -13.78
C ALA A 149 6.41 -0.83 -13.78
N LEU A 150 5.38 -0.87 -12.94
CA LEU A 150 4.44 -1.98 -12.75
C LEU A 150 3.23 -1.91 -13.71
#